data_AF-A0A4D4KW94-F1
#
_entry.id   AF-A0A4D4KW94-F1
#
_cell.length_a   1.000
_cell.length_b   1.000
_cell.length_c   1.000
_cell.angle_alpha   90.00
_cell.angle_beta   90.00
_cell.angle_gamma   90.00
#
_symmetry.space_group_name_H-M   'P 1'
#
loop_
_entity.id
_entity.type
_entity.pdbx_description
1 polymer ?
#
loop_
_entity_poly.entity_id
_entity_poly.type
_entity_poly.pdbx_seq_one_letter_code
_entity_poly.pdbx_strand_id
1 'polypeptide(L)'
;MLRGLIGYSTDLFDASTVERMGTALRALLAGIAEDPKRPVGALPLATRAELRRTLVEWNDTRLEVDRATLRELFERQVAVSPDATAVRYGKGDLTFAELEVAANRLAHRLIGRGVGPERLVALVLPRSVEMLVAQLAVAKAGGAFLPVDPGYPKERVAFMLRDAAPSVVLDDTASIWAEDGPDGPPPLRGLTPDHPAYVIYTSGSTGVPKAVVVTHAGLASFSTAAAAHYDVRTGDRVLQFSSPSFDASVLELCVSLPRGAALVIGDEGPLLGERLAEVLGEQGITHALIPRPRWPPWRRRMGGRTCRICGP
;
A
#
# COMPACT_ATOMS: atom_id res chain seq x y z
N MET A 1 20.28 45.19 26.31
CA MET A 1 19.25 45.15 25.25
C MET A 1 19.97 45.00 23.92
N LEU A 2 19.79 43.89 23.20
CA LEU A 2 20.35 43.70 21.86
C LEU A 2 19.34 44.23 20.83
N ARG A 3 19.79 45.05 19.88
CA ARG A 3 18.97 45.49 18.73
C ARG A 3 19.64 44.98 17.45
N GLY A 4 18.82 44.54 16.51
CA GLY A 4 19.28 44.02 15.23
C GLY A 4 18.29 44.32 14.12
N LEU A 5 18.79 44.39 12.90
CA LEU A 5 18.03 44.57 11.67
C LEU A 5 18.28 43.35 10.79
N ILE A 6 17.24 42.83 10.16
CA ILE A 6 17.37 41.74 9.18
C ILE A 6 17.05 42.33 7.81
N GLY A 7 18.08 42.53 7.00
CA GLY A 7 17.92 42.83 5.57
C GLY A 7 17.69 41.53 4.82
N TYR A 8 16.71 41.50 3.91
CA TYR A 8 16.39 40.32 3.10
C TYR A 8 16.00 40.70 1.68
N SER A 9 16.25 39.80 0.73
CA SER A 9 15.79 39.95 -0.64
C SER A 9 14.31 39.56 -0.74
N THR A 10 13.49 40.49 -1.22
CA THR A 10 12.06 40.25 -1.47
C THR A 10 11.79 39.32 -2.65
N ASP A 11 12.80 39.10 -3.50
CA ASP A 11 12.72 38.12 -4.60
C ASP A 11 12.78 36.68 -4.08
N LEU A 12 13.31 36.48 -2.86
CA LEU A 12 13.51 35.16 -2.26
C LEU A 12 12.64 34.92 -1.01
N PHE A 13 12.31 35.97 -0.26
CA PHE A 13 11.62 35.85 1.02
C PHE A 13 10.46 36.83 1.15
N ASP A 14 9.37 36.33 1.71
CA ASP A 14 8.31 37.17 2.25
C ASP A 14 8.64 37.62 3.69
N ALA A 15 7.96 38.68 4.13
CA ALA A 15 8.14 39.21 5.49
C ALA A 15 7.87 38.14 6.56
N SER A 16 6.86 37.28 6.34
CA SER A 16 6.48 36.22 7.28
C SER A 16 7.61 35.20 7.51
N THR A 17 8.38 34.85 6.46
CA THR A 17 9.53 33.95 6.58
C THR A 17 10.63 34.57 7.40
N VAL A 18 10.91 35.85 7.18
CA VAL A 18 11.97 36.56 7.92
C VAL A 18 11.59 36.78 9.38
N GLU A 19 10.32 37.01 9.68
CA GLU A 19 9.81 37.06 11.05
C GLU A 19 9.98 35.72 11.78
N ARG A 20 9.73 34.59 11.10
CA ARG A 20 10.01 33.24 11.63
C ARG A 20 11.50 33.03 11.87
N MET A 21 12.36 33.41 10.91
CA MET A 21 13.82 33.33 11.08
C MET A 21 14.31 34.19 12.25
N GLY A 22 13.79 35.40 12.42
CA GLY A 22 14.11 36.25 13.56
C GLY A 22 13.64 35.66 14.89
N THR A 23 12.51 34.94 14.90
CA THR A 23 12.01 34.22 16.07
C THR A 23 12.91 33.02 16.42
N ALA A 24 13.35 32.25 15.42
CA ALA A 24 14.33 31.17 15.59
C ALA A 24 15.68 31.70 16.12
N LEU A 25 16.18 32.82 15.58
CA LEU A 25 17.41 33.46 16.07
C LEU A 25 17.29 33.87 17.54
N ARG A 26 16.14 34.43 17.95
CA ARG A 26 15.87 34.76 19.35
C ARG A 26 15.88 33.51 20.24
N ALA A 27 15.26 32.42 19.80
CA ALA A 27 15.27 31.15 20.53
C ALA A 27 16.71 30.63 20.71
N LEU A 28 17.51 30.67 19.65
CA LEU A 28 18.92 30.27 19.68
C LEU A 28 19.73 31.10 20.68
N LEU A 29 19.65 32.43 20.58
CA LEU A 29 20.38 33.35 21.46
C LEU A 29 19.96 33.20 22.93
N ALA A 30 18.67 32.99 23.18
CA ALA A 30 18.17 32.69 24.53
C ALA A 30 18.73 31.37 25.08
N GLY A 31 18.81 30.33 24.23
CA GLY A 31 19.40 29.05 24.61
C GLY A 31 20.90 29.14 24.95
N ILE A 32 21.66 29.96 24.21
CA ILE A 32 23.07 30.24 24.52
C ILE A 32 23.20 30.98 25.85
N ALA A 33 22.34 31.97 26.09
CA ALA A 33 22.38 32.77 27.31
C ALA A 33 22.00 31.96 28.57
N GLU A 34 21.11 30.98 28.43
CA GLU A 34 20.69 30.09 29.53
C GLU A 34 21.81 29.14 29.97
N ASP A 35 22.55 28.57 29.03
CA ASP A 35 23.70 27.70 29.30
C ASP A 35 24.80 27.90 28.25
N PRO A 36 25.82 28.73 28.55
CA PRO A 36 26.92 29.00 27.62
C PRO A 36 27.80 27.79 27.30
N LYS A 37 27.71 26.71 28.09
CA LYS A 37 28.46 25.46 27.86
C LYS A 37 27.65 24.45 27.07
N ARG A 38 26.39 24.76 26.72
CA ARG A 38 25.53 23.88 25.92
C ARG A 38 26.20 23.60 24.57
N PRO A 39 26.32 22.32 24.15
CA PRO A 39 26.83 21.99 22.83
C PRO A 39 26.00 22.67 21.74
N VAL A 40 26.66 23.15 20.68
CA VAL A 40 26.00 23.88 19.58
C VAL A 40 24.83 23.09 18.99
N GLY A 41 24.98 21.76 18.82
CA GLY A 41 23.94 20.87 18.30
C GLY A 41 22.72 20.67 19.22
N ALA A 42 22.78 21.11 20.47
CA ALA A 42 21.69 21.04 21.44
C ALA A 42 20.98 22.39 21.67
N LEU A 43 21.39 23.44 20.94
CA LEU A 43 20.72 24.74 21.02
C LEU A 43 19.36 24.72 20.31
N PRO A 44 18.32 25.36 20.88
CA PRO A 44 17.01 25.38 20.28
C PRO A 44 16.98 26.27 19.03
N LEU A 45 16.51 25.73 17.91
CA LEU A 45 16.25 26.48 16.66
C LEU A 45 14.77 26.78 16.42
N ALA A 46 13.89 26.21 17.26
CA ALA A 46 12.45 26.41 17.20
C ALA A 46 11.94 26.78 18.59
N THR A 47 10.88 27.56 18.62
CA THR A 47 10.16 27.89 19.86
C THR A 47 9.44 26.65 20.41
N ARG A 48 9.11 26.68 21.70
CA ARG A 48 8.29 25.62 22.31
C ARG A 48 6.93 25.46 21.62
N ALA A 49 6.36 26.56 21.13
CA ALA A 49 5.08 26.54 20.41
C ALA A 49 5.22 25.86 19.04
N GLU A 50 6.28 26.16 18.29
CA GLU A 50 6.57 25.49 17.01
C GLU A 50 6.84 24.00 17.22
N LEU A 51 7.63 23.64 18.23
CA LEU A 51 7.88 22.24 18.57
C LEU A 51 6.60 21.51 18.98
N ARG A 52 5.73 22.13 19.79
CA ARG A 52 4.42 21.56 20.14
C ARG A 52 3.57 21.33 18.89
N ARG A 53 3.49 22.32 18.00
CA ARG A 53 2.73 22.20 16.76
C ARG A 53 3.25 21.06 15.88
N THR A 54 4.55 21.01 15.62
CA THR A 54 5.15 20.04 14.69
C THR A 54 5.27 18.64 15.28
N LEU A 55 5.56 18.52 16.58
CA LEU A 55 5.82 17.22 17.22
C LEU A 55 4.57 16.61 17.85
N VAL A 56 3.60 17.43 18.27
CA VAL A 56 2.38 16.96 18.94
C VAL A 56 1.15 17.17 18.07
N GLU A 57 0.82 18.42 17.73
CA GLU A 57 -0.47 18.75 17.09
C GLU A 57 -0.58 18.12 15.68
N TRP A 58 0.47 18.16 14.88
CA TRP A 58 0.50 17.53 13.55
C TRP A 58 0.60 16.00 13.59
N ASN A 59 1.08 15.44 14.70
CA ASN A 59 1.24 14.00 14.87
C ASN A 59 0.13 13.36 15.73
N ASP A 60 -0.91 14.12 16.10
CA ASP A 60 -2.08 13.62 16.81
C ASP A 60 -3.00 12.85 15.85
N THR A 61 -2.48 11.74 15.31
CA THR A 61 -3.10 10.90 14.29
C THR A 61 -3.56 9.56 14.85
N ARG A 62 -3.71 9.48 16.19
CA ARG A 62 -4.10 8.25 16.89
C ARG A 62 -5.46 7.76 16.40
N LEU A 63 -5.48 6.52 15.94
CA LEU A 63 -6.68 5.84 15.45
C LEU A 63 -6.82 4.50 16.18
N GLU A 64 -7.90 4.33 16.92
CA GLU A 64 -8.20 3.09 17.63
C GLU A 64 -8.76 2.06 16.63
N VAL A 65 -7.90 1.13 16.21
CA VAL A 65 -8.26 0.02 15.30
C VAL A 65 -7.66 -1.27 15.84
N ASP A 66 -8.49 -2.29 15.98
CA ASP A 66 -8.04 -3.62 16.38
C ASP A 66 -7.04 -4.17 15.36
N ARG A 67 -5.92 -4.68 15.86
CA ARG A 67 -4.93 -5.38 15.04
C ARG A 67 -5.59 -6.59 14.40
N ALA A 68 -5.43 -6.72 13.08
CA ALA A 68 -5.99 -7.83 12.32
C ALA A 68 -5.05 -8.21 11.17
N THR A 69 -5.06 -9.49 10.83
CA THR A 69 -4.39 -10.03 9.65
C THR A 69 -5.14 -9.71 8.37
N LEU A 70 -4.46 -9.81 7.23
CA LEU A 70 -5.08 -9.59 5.93
C LEU A 70 -6.22 -10.59 5.69
N ARG A 71 -6.04 -11.83 6.16
CA ARG A 71 -7.07 -12.87 6.18
C ARG A 71 -8.31 -12.39 6.93
N GLU A 72 -8.17 -11.94 8.18
CA GLU A 72 -9.31 -11.50 9.00
C GLU A 72 -10.01 -10.29 8.40
N LEU A 73 -9.26 -9.33 7.85
CA LEU A 73 -9.83 -8.16 7.18
C LEU A 73 -10.70 -8.56 5.98
N PHE A 74 -10.24 -9.52 5.18
CA PHE A 74 -10.99 -10.03 4.03
C PHE A 74 -12.20 -10.87 4.46
N GLU A 75 -12.03 -11.83 5.38
CA GLU A 75 -13.10 -12.70 5.86
C GLU A 75 -14.24 -11.91 6.53
N ARG A 76 -13.91 -10.83 7.26
CA ARG A 76 -14.92 -9.90 7.80
C ARG A 76 -15.76 -9.28 6.70
N GLN A 77 -15.15 -8.86 5.57
CA GLN A 77 -15.93 -8.30 4.46
C GLN A 77 -16.78 -9.38 3.77
N VAL A 78 -16.24 -10.58 3.56
CA VAL A 78 -16.99 -11.69 2.96
C VAL A 78 -18.25 -12.01 3.77
N ALA A 79 -18.15 -11.99 5.11
CA ALA A 79 -19.30 -12.20 5.98
C ALA A 79 -20.36 -11.09 5.90
N VAL A 80 -19.96 -9.85 5.57
CA VAL A 80 -20.87 -8.70 5.46
C VAL A 80 -21.59 -8.67 4.12
N SER A 81 -20.90 -8.96 3.02
CA SER A 81 -21.46 -8.83 1.66
C SER A 81 -20.96 -9.93 0.72
N PRO A 82 -21.36 -11.20 0.94
CA PRO A 82 -20.85 -12.34 0.19
C PRO A 82 -21.17 -12.26 -1.32
N ASP A 83 -22.38 -11.80 -1.66
CA ASP A 83 -22.87 -11.74 -3.04
C ASP A 83 -22.48 -10.46 -3.78
N ALA A 84 -21.81 -9.51 -3.11
CA ALA A 84 -21.32 -8.30 -3.75
C ALA A 84 -20.10 -8.60 -4.62
N THR A 85 -19.94 -7.88 -5.73
CA THR A 85 -18.78 -7.98 -6.60
C THR A 85 -17.50 -7.54 -5.87
N ALA A 86 -16.55 -8.46 -5.71
CA ALA A 86 -15.23 -8.20 -5.14
C ALA A 86 -14.22 -7.82 -6.22
N VAL A 87 -14.28 -8.47 -7.39
CA VAL A 87 -13.28 -8.30 -8.46
C VAL A 87 -13.96 -8.21 -9.80
N ARG A 88 -13.48 -7.31 -10.65
CA ARG A 88 -13.87 -7.21 -12.06
C ARG A 88 -12.63 -7.34 -12.94
N TYR A 89 -12.68 -8.19 -13.95
CA TYR A 89 -11.55 -8.45 -14.85
C TYR A 89 -12.05 -8.87 -16.24
N GLY A 90 -11.18 -8.92 -17.24
CA GLY A 90 -11.58 -9.07 -18.65
C GLY A 90 -12.43 -10.31 -19.00
N LYS A 91 -12.46 -11.35 -18.14
CA LYS A 91 -13.25 -12.58 -18.36
C LYS A 91 -14.56 -12.63 -17.54
N GLY A 92 -14.80 -11.68 -16.64
CA GLY A 92 -15.99 -11.66 -15.79
C GLY A 92 -15.82 -10.91 -14.48
N ASP A 93 -16.79 -11.12 -13.59
CA ASP A 93 -16.79 -10.57 -12.25
C ASP A 93 -16.77 -11.74 -11.24
N LEU A 94 -16.08 -11.57 -10.11
CA LEU A 94 -16.15 -12.48 -8.97
C LEU A 94 -16.79 -11.77 -7.79
N THR A 95 -17.71 -12.46 -7.13
CA THR A 95 -18.25 -12.06 -5.83
C THR A 95 -17.23 -12.28 -4.70
N PHE A 96 -17.48 -11.68 -3.54
CA PHE A 96 -16.68 -11.94 -2.34
C PHE A 96 -16.70 -13.43 -1.96
N ALA A 97 -17.84 -14.10 -2.07
CA ALA A 97 -17.97 -15.53 -1.79
C ALA A 97 -17.18 -16.40 -2.77
N GLU A 98 -17.23 -16.13 -4.08
CA GLU A 98 -16.47 -16.88 -5.08
C GLU A 98 -14.96 -16.68 -4.90
N LEU A 99 -14.53 -15.44 -4.64
CA LEU A 99 -13.14 -15.13 -4.37
C LEU A 99 -12.64 -15.82 -3.08
N GLU A 100 -13.47 -15.85 -2.04
CA GLU A 100 -13.20 -16.57 -0.80
C GLU A 100 -12.97 -18.06 -1.03
N VAL A 101 -13.86 -18.72 -1.79
CA VAL A 101 -13.73 -20.15 -2.12
C VAL A 101 -12.45 -20.42 -2.91
N ALA A 102 -12.18 -19.63 -3.95
CA ALA A 102 -10.97 -19.79 -4.77
C ALA A 102 -9.69 -19.63 -3.93
N ALA A 103 -9.65 -18.60 -3.07
CA ALA A 103 -8.51 -18.35 -2.18
C ALA A 103 -8.36 -19.46 -1.12
N ASN A 104 -9.46 -19.99 -0.57
CA ASN A 104 -9.44 -21.06 0.42
C ASN A 104 -8.91 -22.37 -0.16
N ARG A 105 -9.37 -22.79 -1.35
CA ARG A 105 -8.87 -24.00 -2.03
C ARG A 105 -7.37 -23.95 -2.24
N LEU A 106 -6.86 -22.83 -2.79
CA LEU A 106 -5.42 -22.64 -2.96
C LEU A 106 -4.68 -22.59 -1.62
N ALA A 107 -5.25 -21.97 -0.59
CA ALA A 107 -4.64 -21.91 0.73
C ALA A 107 -4.46 -23.31 1.36
N HIS A 108 -5.44 -24.21 1.21
CA HIS A 108 -5.31 -25.61 1.66
C HIS A 108 -4.16 -26.33 0.94
N ARG A 109 -4.00 -26.13 -0.38
CA ARG A 109 -2.87 -26.70 -1.13
C ARG A 109 -1.54 -26.15 -0.65
N LEU A 110 -1.46 -24.85 -0.38
CA LEU A 110 -0.25 -24.21 0.13
C LEU A 110 0.12 -24.74 1.52
N ILE A 111 -0.86 -24.93 2.41
CA ILE A 111 -0.65 -25.58 3.72
C ILE A 111 -0.14 -27.01 3.55
N GLY A 112 -0.69 -27.78 2.60
CA GLY A 112 -0.21 -29.12 2.25
C GLY A 112 1.25 -29.14 1.76
N ARG A 113 1.74 -28.02 1.20
CA ARG A 113 3.15 -27.80 0.81
C ARG A 113 4.01 -27.20 1.92
N GLY A 114 3.48 -27.06 3.14
CA GLY A 114 4.20 -26.57 4.31
C GLY A 114 4.20 -25.05 4.49
N VAL A 115 3.34 -24.32 3.78
CA VAL A 115 3.16 -22.87 4.00
C VAL A 115 2.44 -22.63 5.34
N GLY A 116 2.92 -21.63 6.06
CA GLY A 116 2.42 -21.21 7.37
C GLY A 116 3.12 -19.92 7.83
N PRO A 117 2.96 -19.53 9.10
CA PRO A 117 3.67 -18.40 9.69
C PRO A 117 5.18 -18.42 9.41
N GLU A 118 5.77 -17.25 9.18
CA GLU A 118 7.21 -17.06 8.85
C GLU A 118 7.67 -17.68 7.51
N ARG A 119 6.75 -18.22 6.69
CA ARG A 119 7.09 -18.79 5.38
C ARG A 119 6.74 -17.85 4.24
N LEU A 120 7.69 -17.68 3.32
CA LEU A 120 7.53 -16.87 2.12
C LEU A 120 7.07 -17.71 0.94
N VAL A 121 6.09 -17.18 0.20
CA VAL A 121 5.63 -17.73 -1.08
C VAL A 121 5.88 -16.71 -2.17
N ALA A 122 6.70 -17.06 -3.16
CA ALA A 122 6.94 -16.18 -4.30
C ALA A 122 5.84 -16.35 -5.34
N LEU A 123 5.29 -15.23 -5.80
CA LEU A 123 4.24 -15.15 -6.82
C LEU A 123 4.84 -14.56 -8.09
N VAL A 124 5.32 -15.42 -8.99
CA VAL A 124 5.90 -15.05 -10.28
C VAL A 124 4.78 -15.02 -11.32
N LEU A 125 3.82 -14.12 -11.11
CA LEU A 125 2.59 -14.02 -11.90
C LEU A 125 2.45 -12.59 -12.47
N PRO A 126 1.84 -12.42 -13.66
CA PRO A 126 1.52 -11.10 -14.18
C PRO A 126 0.43 -10.42 -13.32
N ARG A 127 0.15 -9.14 -13.59
CA ARG A 127 -1.03 -8.48 -13.02
C ARG A 127 -2.30 -9.17 -13.57
N SER A 128 -2.98 -9.91 -12.72
CA SER A 128 -4.20 -10.65 -13.08
C SER A 128 -5.03 -10.99 -11.85
N VAL A 129 -6.23 -11.55 -12.06
CA VAL A 129 -7.07 -12.06 -10.96
C VAL A 129 -6.38 -13.22 -10.23
N GLU A 130 -5.58 -14.03 -10.92
CA GLU A 130 -4.82 -15.13 -10.33
C GLU A 130 -3.77 -14.63 -9.33
N MET A 131 -3.11 -13.50 -9.61
CA MET A 131 -2.20 -12.85 -8.65
C MET A 131 -2.95 -12.48 -7.36
N LEU A 132 -4.14 -11.89 -7.48
CA LEU A 132 -4.94 -11.51 -6.32
C LEU A 132 -5.41 -12.72 -5.51
N VAL A 133 -5.92 -13.77 -6.19
CA VAL A 133 -6.30 -15.04 -5.55
C VAL A 133 -5.10 -15.64 -4.81
N ALA A 134 -3.91 -15.63 -5.43
CA ALA A 134 -2.70 -16.14 -4.81
C ALA A 134 -2.27 -15.32 -3.59
N GLN A 135 -2.34 -13.98 -3.63
CA GLN A 135 -2.05 -13.12 -2.47
C GLN A 135 -2.96 -13.45 -1.28
N LEU A 136 -4.27 -13.55 -1.52
CA LEU A 136 -5.24 -13.89 -0.49
C LEU A 136 -5.05 -15.32 0.03
N ALA A 137 -4.76 -16.28 -0.85
CA ALA A 137 -4.50 -17.66 -0.47
C ALA A 137 -3.25 -17.81 0.41
N VAL A 138 -2.16 -17.09 0.10
CA VAL A 138 -0.95 -17.07 0.92
C VAL A 138 -1.23 -16.48 2.30
N ALA A 139 -1.96 -15.35 2.35
CA ALA A 139 -2.38 -14.75 3.61
C ALA A 139 -3.29 -15.70 4.43
N LYS A 140 -4.18 -16.44 3.76
CA LYS A 140 -5.06 -17.44 4.38
C LYS A 140 -4.32 -18.66 4.92
N ALA A 141 -3.28 -19.10 4.21
CA ALA A 141 -2.34 -20.12 4.67
C ALA A 141 -1.45 -19.63 5.83
N GLY A 142 -1.42 -18.31 6.08
CA GLY A 142 -0.61 -17.68 7.13
C GLY A 142 0.84 -17.39 6.73
N GLY A 143 1.17 -17.54 5.44
CA GLY A 143 2.47 -17.14 4.91
C GLY A 143 2.49 -15.68 4.46
N ALA A 144 3.68 -15.21 4.08
CA ALA A 144 3.87 -13.92 3.44
C ALA A 144 4.10 -14.06 1.94
N PHE A 145 3.39 -13.27 1.13
CA PHE A 145 3.58 -13.29 -0.31
C PHE A 145 4.71 -12.35 -0.75
N LEU A 146 5.50 -12.80 -1.71
CA LEU A 146 6.51 -12.02 -2.41
C LEU A 146 6.11 -11.96 -3.89
N PRO A 147 5.48 -10.88 -4.36
CA PRO A 147 5.15 -10.72 -5.76
C PRO A 147 6.42 -10.42 -6.56
N VAL A 148 6.58 -11.11 -7.69
CA VAL A 148 7.73 -10.99 -8.59
C VAL A 148 7.21 -10.82 -10.01
N ASP A 149 7.51 -9.68 -10.62
CA ASP A 149 7.06 -9.36 -11.97
C ASP A 149 7.79 -10.26 -12.98
N PRO A 150 7.07 -11.12 -13.73
CA PRO A 150 7.68 -12.00 -14.73
C PRO A 150 8.32 -11.22 -15.88
N GLY A 151 7.98 -9.93 -16.06
CA GLY A 151 8.60 -9.04 -17.04
C GLY A 151 9.96 -8.48 -16.62
N TYR A 152 10.43 -8.74 -15.39
CA TYR A 152 11.78 -8.36 -14.97
C TYR A 152 12.87 -9.18 -15.71
N PRO A 153 14.10 -8.63 -15.83
CA PRO A 153 15.23 -9.41 -16.31
C PRO A 153 15.39 -10.70 -15.51
N LYS A 154 15.70 -11.82 -16.20
CA LYS A 154 15.77 -13.15 -15.57
C LYS A 154 16.76 -13.19 -14.41
N GLU A 155 17.86 -12.46 -14.52
CA GLU A 155 18.89 -12.35 -13.48
C GLU A 155 18.34 -11.69 -12.22
N ARG A 156 17.45 -10.69 -12.38
CA ARG A 156 16.79 -10.02 -11.26
C ARG A 156 15.79 -10.95 -10.57
N VAL A 157 14.99 -11.67 -11.34
CA VAL A 157 14.06 -12.69 -10.80
C VAL A 157 14.83 -13.76 -10.04
N ALA A 158 15.88 -14.32 -10.65
CA ALA A 158 16.73 -15.33 -10.03
C ALA A 158 17.42 -14.82 -8.76
N PHE A 159 17.87 -13.56 -8.73
CA PHE A 159 18.40 -12.91 -7.54
C PHE A 159 17.36 -12.85 -6.41
N MET A 160 16.17 -12.32 -6.71
CA MET A 160 15.09 -12.19 -5.71
C MET A 160 14.69 -13.54 -5.12
N LEU A 161 14.54 -14.58 -5.95
CA LEU A 161 14.20 -15.92 -5.48
C LEU A 161 15.32 -16.55 -4.62
N ARG A 162 16.58 -16.32 -4.98
CA ARG A 162 17.73 -16.82 -4.22
C ARG A 162 17.87 -16.12 -2.87
N ASP A 163 17.72 -14.79 -2.86
CA ASP A 163 17.86 -13.96 -1.67
C ASP A 163 16.70 -14.18 -0.69
N ALA A 164 15.45 -14.25 -1.18
CA ALA A 164 14.28 -14.49 -0.35
C ALA A 164 14.11 -15.95 0.10
N ALA A 165 14.69 -16.91 -0.63
CA ALA A 165 14.57 -18.35 -0.38
C ALA A 165 13.13 -18.81 -0.03
N PRO A 166 12.13 -18.56 -0.91
CA PRO A 166 10.74 -18.89 -0.63
C PRO A 166 10.53 -20.39 -0.52
N SER A 167 9.59 -20.81 0.34
CA SER A 167 9.25 -22.24 0.49
C SER A 167 8.47 -22.79 -0.70
N VAL A 168 7.73 -21.93 -1.39
CA VAL A 168 6.93 -22.26 -2.58
C VAL A 168 7.06 -21.13 -3.59
N VAL A 169 7.14 -21.49 -4.88
CA VAL A 169 7.03 -20.56 -6.00
C VAL A 169 5.76 -20.91 -6.77
N LEU A 170 4.93 -19.91 -7.06
CA LEU A 170 3.77 -20.01 -7.94
C LEU A 170 4.07 -19.20 -9.20
N ASP A 171 4.21 -19.89 -10.33
CA ASP A 171 4.56 -19.32 -11.65
C ASP A 171 3.57 -19.71 -12.76
N ASP A 172 2.60 -20.58 -12.47
CA ASP A 172 1.56 -21.02 -13.39
C ASP A 172 0.17 -20.53 -12.95
N THR A 173 -0.47 -19.72 -13.81
CA THR A 173 -1.83 -19.20 -13.58
C THR A 173 -2.89 -20.29 -13.62
N ALA A 174 -2.69 -21.38 -14.38
CA ALA A 174 -3.67 -22.47 -14.46
C ALA A 174 -3.79 -23.21 -13.12
N SER A 175 -2.67 -23.41 -12.41
CA SER A 175 -2.64 -24.04 -11.09
C SER A 175 -3.41 -23.29 -9.99
N ILE A 176 -3.69 -21.99 -10.20
CA ILE A 176 -4.41 -21.16 -9.23
C ILE A 176 -5.90 -21.57 -9.17
N TRP A 177 -6.50 -21.87 -10.32
CA TRP A 177 -7.90 -22.22 -10.46
C TRP A 177 -8.23 -23.70 -10.23
N ALA A 178 -7.24 -24.51 -9.86
CA ALA A 178 -7.50 -25.92 -9.58
C ALA A 178 -8.58 -26.07 -8.49
N GLU A 179 -9.62 -26.84 -8.78
CA GLU A 179 -10.81 -27.01 -7.92
C GLU A 179 -10.62 -28.08 -6.83
N ASP A 180 -9.38 -28.52 -6.60
CA ASP A 180 -9.05 -29.49 -5.58
C ASP A 180 -8.93 -28.84 -4.20
N GLY A 181 -9.60 -29.44 -3.23
CA GLY A 181 -9.54 -29.07 -1.81
C GLY A 181 -10.87 -28.52 -1.26
N PRO A 182 -10.92 -28.25 0.06
CA PRO A 182 -12.12 -27.72 0.70
C PRO A 182 -12.39 -26.26 0.32
N ASP A 183 -13.68 -25.91 0.20
CA ASP A 183 -14.15 -24.53 -0.06
C ASP A 183 -14.06 -23.63 1.19
N GLY A 184 -14.15 -24.25 2.37
CA GLY A 184 -14.14 -23.55 3.65
C GLY A 184 -12.75 -23.06 4.06
N PRO A 185 -12.68 -22.09 4.97
CA PRO A 185 -11.43 -21.47 5.37
C PRO A 185 -10.48 -22.50 6.01
N PRO A 186 -9.16 -22.44 5.71
CA PRO A 186 -8.20 -23.35 6.31
C PRO A 186 -8.01 -23.09 7.81
N PRO A 187 -7.57 -24.09 8.59
CA PRO A 187 -7.36 -23.92 10.03
C PRO A 187 -6.28 -22.87 10.32
N LEU A 188 -6.60 -21.90 11.19
CA LEU A 188 -5.66 -20.91 11.72
C LEU A 188 -4.74 -21.58 12.74
N ARG A 189 -3.47 -21.83 12.36
CA ARG A 189 -2.47 -22.38 13.28
C ARG A 189 -1.40 -21.35 13.59
N GLY A 190 -1.56 -20.68 14.72
CA GLY A 190 -0.53 -19.80 15.29
C GLY A 190 -0.25 -18.51 14.51
N LEU A 191 -1.07 -18.13 13.53
CA LEU A 191 -0.93 -16.84 12.84
C LEU A 191 -1.24 -15.70 13.82
N THR A 192 -0.37 -14.70 13.88
CA THR A 192 -0.57 -13.48 14.68
C THR A 192 -0.32 -12.25 13.80
N PRO A 193 -0.80 -11.06 14.19
CA PRO A 193 -0.51 -9.85 13.43
C PRO A 193 0.99 -9.47 13.39
N ASP A 194 1.83 -10.03 14.26
CA ASP A 194 3.27 -9.76 14.25
C ASP A 194 4.02 -10.53 13.16
N HIS A 195 3.38 -11.53 12.54
CA HIS A 195 3.98 -12.28 11.45
C HIS A 195 4.02 -11.47 10.13
N PRO A 196 5.00 -11.78 9.24
CA PRO A 196 5.07 -11.21 7.90
C PRO A 196 3.77 -11.40 7.12
N ALA A 197 3.30 -10.33 6.48
CA ALA A 197 2.15 -10.34 5.56
C ALA A 197 2.61 -10.38 4.09
N TYR A 198 3.62 -9.58 3.76
CA TYR A 198 4.17 -9.51 2.41
C TYR A 198 5.61 -8.99 2.40
N VAL A 199 6.28 -9.21 1.28
CA VAL A 199 7.64 -8.73 1.02
C VAL A 199 7.69 -8.00 -0.31
N ILE A 200 8.27 -6.80 -0.35
CA ILE A 200 8.52 -6.05 -1.59
C ILE A 200 10.01 -5.74 -1.71
N TYR A 201 10.58 -5.99 -2.89
CA TYR A 201 11.95 -5.58 -3.18
C TYR A 201 12.01 -4.13 -3.66
N THR A 202 12.92 -3.36 -3.08
CA THR A 202 13.20 -1.97 -3.47
C THR A 202 14.57 -1.87 -4.16
N SER A 203 14.81 -0.81 -4.94
CA SER A 203 16.02 -0.69 -5.78
C SER A 203 17.34 -0.61 -5.02
N GLY A 204 17.32 -0.30 -3.71
CA GLY A 204 18.51 -0.25 -2.86
C GLY A 204 19.50 0.85 -3.25
N SER A 205 19.91 1.70 -2.31
CA SER A 205 20.90 2.76 -2.57
C SER A 205 22.28 2.24 -3.02
N THR A 206 22.58 0.97 -2.75
CA THR A 206 23.82 0.28 -3.12
C THR A 206 23.75 -0.38 -4.49
N GLY A 207 22.65 -0.23 -5.23
CA GLY A 207 22.40 -0.90 -6.51
C GLY A 207 21.99 -2.37 -6.40
N VAL A 208 22.03 -2.94 -5.19
CA VAL A 208 21.55 -4.28 -4.88
C VAL A 208 20.14 -4.17 -4.31
N PRO A 209 19.13 -4.81 -4.92
CA PRO A 209 17.76 -4.78 -4.42
C PRO A 209 17.65 -5.31 -2.99
N LYS A 210 16.79 -4.71 -2.17
CA LYS A 210 16.58 -5.10 -0.76
C LYS A 210 15.13 -5.46 -0.50
N ALA A 211 14.92 -6.61 0.14
CA ALA A 211 13.61 -7.04 0.62
C ALA A 211 13.16 -6.18 1.81
N VAL A 212 11.96 -5.63 1.72
CA VAL A 212 11.26 -4.99 2.84
C VAL A 212 10.16 -5.94 3.29
N VAL A 213 10.27 -6.44 4.51
CA VAL A 213 9.27 -7.32 5.14
C VAL A 213 8.28 -6.45 5.88
N VAL A 214 6.99 -6.59 5.56
CA VAL A 214 5.90 -5.89 6.23
C VAL A 214 5.02 -6.90 6.95
N THR A 215 4.74 -6.67 8.22
CA THR A 215 3.90 -7.53 9.05
C THR A 215 2.42 -7.15 8.94
N HIS A 216 1.55 -8.03 9.41
CA HIS A 216 0.12 -7.76 9.47
C HIS A 216 -0.25 -6.61 10.44
N ALA A 217 0.60 -6.31 11.43
CA ALA A 217 0.30 -5.43 12.55
C ALA A 217 -0.18 -4.03 12.14
N GLY A 218 0.35 -3.49 11.05
CA GLY A 218 -0.01 -2.18 10.52
C GLY A 218 -1.15 -2.18 9.50
N LEU A 219 -1.57 -3.34 8.98
CA LEU A 219 -2.49 -3.41 7.84
C LEU A 219 -3.89 -2.90 8.19
N ALA A 220 -4.41 -3.24 9.37
CA ALA A 220 -5.76 -2.83 9.77
C ALA A 220 -5.87 -1.31 9.94
N SER A 221 -4.91 -0.68 10.61
CA SER A 221 -4.86 0.77 10.78
C SER A 221 -4.59 1.47 9.44
N PHE A 222 -3.65 0.96 8.64
CA PHE A 222 -3.34 1.47 7.30
C PHE A 222 -4.57 1.42 6.38
N SER A 223 -5.23 0.27 6.26
CA SER A 223 -6.45 0.12 5.46
C SER A 223 -7.53 1.11 5.92
N THR A 224 -7.71 1.29 7.22
CA THR A 224 -8.75 2.18 7.78
C THR A 224 -8.43 3.64 7.49
N ALA A 225 -7.21 4.08 7.79
CA ALA A 225 -6.77 5.44 7.55
C ALA A 225 -6.76 5.78 6.05
N ALA A 226 -6.26 4.87 5.20
CA ALA A 226 -6.19 5.10 3.76
C ALA A 226 -7.59 5.13 3.12
N ALA A 227 -8.48 4.22 3.48
CA ALA A 227 -9.86 4.24 2.98
C ALA A 227 -10.59 5.52 3.40
N ALA A 228 -10.41 5.97 4.65
CA ALA A 228 -10.97 7.25 5.11
C ALA A 228 -10.37 8.45 4.38
N HIS A 229 -9.06 8.46 4.17
CA HIS A 229 -8.36 9.55 3.48
C HIS A 229 -8.82 9.70 2.03
N TYR A 230 -9.02 8.59 1.32
CA TYR A 230 -9.47 8.59 -0.06
C TYR A 230 -11.00 8.59 -0.21
N ASP A 231 -11.75 8.43 0.89
CA ASP A 231 -13.22 8.33 0.95
C ASP A 231 -13.77 7.15 0.13
N VAL A 232 -13.10 6.00 0.24
CA VAL A 232 -13.54 4.75 -0.41
C VAL A 232 -14.66 4.10 0.41
N ARG A 233 -15.74 3.74 -0.26
CA ARG A 233 -16.97 3.19 0.31
C ARG A 233 -17.36 1.87 -0.34
N THR A 234 -18.24 1.13 0.32
CA THR A 234 -18.83 -0.08 -0.26
C THR A 234 -19.52 0.24 -1.59
N GLY A 235 -19.27 -0.59 -2.61
CA GLY A 235 -19.77 -0.38 -3.97
C GLY A 235 -18.90 0.49 -4.87
N ASP A 236 -17.86 1.14 -4.33
CA ASP A 236 -16.85 1.82 -5.13
C ASP A 236 -16.03 0.84 -5.96
N ARG A 237 -15.34 1.37 -6.98
CA ARG A 237 -14.48 0.62 -7.91
C ARG A 237 -13.09 1.22 -7.88
N VAL A 238 -12.13 0.44 -7.38
CA VAL A 238 -10.72 0.79 -7.28
C VAL A 238 -9.97 0.11 -8.40
N LEU A 239 -9.23 0.85 -9.23
CA LEU A 239 -8.42 0.25 -10.29
C LEU A 239 -7.14 -0.34 -9.70
N GLN A 240 -6.88 -1.63 -9.96
CA GLN A 240 -5.56 -2.23 -9.75
C GLN A 240 -4.62 -1.79 -10.88
N PHE A 241 -3.98 -0.64 -10.69
CA PHE A 241 -3.12 -0.03 -11.69
C PHE A 241 -1.66 -0.46 -11.52
N SER A 242 -1.21 -0.45 -10.27
CA SER A 242 0.18 -0.63 -9.89
C SER A 242 0.68 -2.04 -10.23
N SER A 243 1.99 -2.16 -10.49
CA SER A 243 2.60 -3.48 -10.61
C SER A 243 2.42 -4.24 -9.28
N PRO A 244 2.07 -5.53 -9.30
CA PRO A 244 2.02 -6.35 -8.08
C PRO A 244 3.34 -6.34 -7.29
N SER A 245 4.48 -6.13 -7.97
CA SER A 245 5.80 -6.03 -7.33
C SER A 245 6.08 -4.67 -6.66
N PHE A 246 5.09 -3.78 -6.60
CA PHE A 246 5.19 -2.49 -5.94
C PHE A 246 4.14 -2.37 -4.84
N ASP A 247 4.50 -1.74 -3.71
CA ASP A 247 3.66 -1.64 -2.51
C ASP A 247 2.36 -0.85 -2.74
N ALA A 248 2.31 0.06 -3.72
CA ALA A 248 1.06 0.72 -4.09
C ALA A 248 -0.04 -0.27 -4.53
N SER A 249 0.29 -1.46 -5.04
CA SER A 249 -0.72 -2.49 -5.31
C SER A 249 -1.34 -3.08 -4.03
N VAL A 250 -0.57 -3.13 -2.94
CA VAL A 250 -1.08 -3.50 -1.61
C VAL A 250 -1.98 -2.41 -1.06
N LEU A 251 -1.66 -1.13 -1.30
CA LEU A 251 -2.56 -0.02 -0.99
C LEU A 251 -3.88 -0.15 -1.75
N GLU A 252 -3.86 -0.39 -3.07
CA GLU A 252 -5.05 -0.60 -3.90
C GLU A 252 -5.93 -1.74 -3.35
N LEU A 253 -5.33 -2.84 -2.89
CA LEU A 253 -6.02 -3.95 -2.23
C LEU A 253 -6.60 -3.51 -0.87
N CYS A 254 -5.80 -2.84 -0.03
CA CYS A 254 -6.18 -2.47 1.34
C CYS A 254 -7.32 -1.45 1.41
N VAL A 255 -7.43 -0.57 0.41
CA VAL A 255 -8.54 0.40 0.34
C VAL A 255 -9.79 -0.19 -0.33
N SER A 256 -9.67 -1.30 -1.05
CA SER A 256 -10.79 -1.92 -1.78
C SER A 256 -11.48 -3.03 -0.99
N LEU A 257 -10.90 -4.24 -1.00
CA LEU A 257 -11.56 -5.45 -0.54
C LEU A 257 -11.97 -5.40 0.94
N PRO A 258 -11.14 -4.92 1.89
CA PRO A 258 -11.56 -4.79 3.29
C PRO A 258 -12.69 -3.80 3.56
N ARG A 259 -13.13 -3.03 2.55
CA ARG A 259 -14.18 -2.00 2.63
C ARG A 259 -15.42 -2.33 1.80
N GLY A 260 -15.43 -3.49 1.14
CA GLY A 260 -16.51 -3.90 0.24
C GLY A 260 -16.55 -3.13 -1.08
N ALA A 261 -15.45 -2.48 -1.45
CA ALA A 261 -15.28 -1.93 -2.79
C ALA A 261 -14.71 -3.00 -3.73
N ALA A 262 -15.09 -2.94 -5.00
CA ALA A 262 -14.61 -3.85 -6.02
C ALA A 262 -13.22 -3.43 -6.49
N LEU A 263 -12.30 -4.39 -6.61
CA LEU A 263 -11.02 -4.19 -7.27
C LEU A 263 -11.15 -4.52 -8.76
N VAL A 264 -10.86 -3.56 -9.62
CA VAL A 264 -10.93 -3.72 -11.08
C VAL A 264 -9.53 -3.97 -11.62
N ILE A 265 -9.33 -5.13 -12.21
CA ILE A 265 -8.06 -5.55 -12.79
C ILE A 265 -8.14 -5.29 -14.29
N GLY A 266 -7.41 -4.27 -14.76
CA GLY A 266 -7.36 -3.95 -16.18
C GLY A 266 -6.66 -5.03 -16.99
N ASP A 267 -7.02 -5.12 -18.27
CA ASP A 267 -6.47 -6.11 -19.21
C ASP A 267 -4.93 -6.09 -19.29
N GLU A 268 -4.39 -7.15 -19.89
CA GLU A 268 -2.96 -7.25 -20.16
C GLU A 268 -2.43 -6.05 -20.95
N GLY A 269 -1.26 -5.56 -20.55
CA GLY A 269 -0.57 -4.45 -21.19
C GLY A 269 -0.55 -3.15 -20.37
N PRO A 270 0.15 -2.14 -20.88
CA PRO A 270 0.31 -0.88 -20.19
C PRO A 270 -0.99 -0.08 -20.21
N LEU A 271 -1.58 0.15 -19.03
CA LEU A 271 -2.66 1.11 -18.85
C LEU A 271 -2.07 2.53 -18.95
N LEU A 272 -2.00 3.08 -20.16
CA LEU A 272 -1.45 4.40 -20.44
C LEU A 272 -2.31 5.12 -21.48
N GLY A 273 -2.24 6.46 -21.49
CA GLY A 273 -2.84 7.28 -22.54
C GLY A 273 -4.36 7.09 -22.69
N GLU A 274 -4.81 6.85 -23.92
CA GLU A 274 -6.22 6.64 -24.25
C GLU A 274 -6.77 5.33 -23.66
N ARG A 275 -5.97 4.26 -23.63
CA ARG A 275 -6.39 2.98 -23.05
C ARG A 275 -6.75 3.11 -21.57
N LEU A 276 -6.00 3.91 -20.83
CA LEU A 276 -6.34 4.22 -19.44
C LEU A 276 -7.64 5.02 -19.35
N ALA A 277 -7.88 5.98 -20.26
CA ALA A 277 -9.12 6.75 -20.31
C ALA A 277 -10.35 5.86 -20.54
N GLU A 278 -10.23 4.93 -21.48
CA GLU A 278 -11.26 3.94 -21.81
C GLU A 278 -11.58 3.08 -20.60
N VAL A 279 -10.57 2.46 -19.98
CA VAL A 279 -10.77 1.59 -18.81
C VAL A 279 -11.40 2.37 -17.65
N LEU A 280 -10.97 3.61 -17.39
CA LEU A 280 -11.58 4.44 -16.35
C LEU A 280 -13.07 4.71 -16.61
N GLY A 281 -13.44 4.98 -17.87
CA GLY A 281 -14.82 5.27 -18.27
C GLY A 281 -15.70 4.03 -18.33
N GLU A 282 -15.29 3.01 -19.07
CA GLU A 282 -16.05 1.78 -19.33
C GLU A 282 -16.29 0.97 -18.06
N GLN A 283 -15.26 0.86 -17.21
CA GLN A 283 -15.36 0.12 -15.95
C GLN A 283 -15.94 0.96 -14.81
N GLY A 284 -16.25 2.23 -15.05
CA GLY A 284 -16.81 3.15 -14.05
C GLY A 284 -15.91 3.30 -12.82
N ILE A 285 -14.59 3.45 -13.04
CA ILE A 285 -13.61 3.54 -11.96
C ILE A 285 -13.86 4.79 -11.13
N THR A 286 -13.97 4.59 -9.82
CA THR A 286 -14.17 5.67 -8.83
C THR A 286 -12.84 6.15 -8.24
N HIS A 287 -11.86 5.24 -8.11
CA HIS A 287 -10.58 5.51 -7.47
C HIS A 287 -9.44 4.89 -8.27
N ALA A 288 -8.39 5.66 -8.54
CA ALA A 288 -7.18 5.18 -9.19
C ALA A 288 -5.93 5.88 -8.62
N LEU A 289 -4.90 5.10 -8.30
CA LEU A 289 -3.60 5.58 -7.83
C LEU A 289 -2.64 5.61 -9.01
N ILE A 290 -2.38 6.81 -9.55
CA ILE A 290 -1.60 6.97 -10.79
C ILE A 290 -0.36 7.83 -10.50
N PRO A 291 0.86 7.30 -10.70
CA PRO A 291 2.10 8.06 -10.57
C PRO A 291 2.10 9.29 -11.51
N ARG A 292 2.64 10.42 -11.03
CA ARG A 292 2.67 11.69 -11.78
C ARG A 292 3.16 11.57 -13.24
N PRO A 293 4.23 10.81 -13.57
CA PRO A 293 4.68 10.69 -14.96
C PRO A 293 3.68 10.01 -15.90
N ARG A 294 2.70 9.28 -15.34
CA ARG A 294 1.67 8.55 -16.09
C ARG A 294 0.31 9.28 -16.10
N TRP A 295 0.28 10.53 -15.63
CA TRP A 295 -0.93 11.34 -15.68
C TRP A 295 -1.36 11.60 -17.13
N PRO A 296 -2.63 11.36 -17.48
CA PRO A 296 -3.09 11.60 -18.83
C PRO A 296 -3.13 13.11 -19.17
N PRO A 297 -2.76 13.52 -20.40
CA PRO A 297 -2.82 14.92 -20.83
C PRO A 297 -4.23 15.53 -20.83
N TRP A 298 -5.28 14.70 -20.97
CA TRP A 298 -6.67 15.11 -21.20
C TRP A 298 -7.48 15.42 -19.92
N ARG A 299 -6.83 15.64 -18.76
CA ARG A 299 -7.49 15.95 -17.47
C ARG A 299 -8.51 17.10 -17.54
N ARG A 300 -8.42 17.98 -18.54
CA ARG A 300 -9.40 19.06 -18.81
C ARG A 300 -10.71 18.59 -19.46
N ARG A 301 -10.77 17.39 -20.03
CA ARG A 301 -11.96 16.84 -20.73
C ARG A 301 -12.89 16.00 -19.84
N MET A 302 -12.47 15.63 -18.62
CA MET A 302 -13.36 14.96 -17.65
C MET A 302 -14.24 15.98 -16.92
N GLY A 303 -15.04 16.74 -17.68
CA GLY A 303 -16.10 17.56 -17.12
C GLY A 303 -17.00 16.70 -16.23
N GLY A 304 -16.89 16.91 -14.91
CA GLY A 304 -17.81 16.38 -13.92
C GLY A 304 -17.83 14.86 -13.67
N ARG A 305 -16.89 14.05 -14.17
CA ARG A 305 -16.89 12.59 -13.93
C ARG A 305 -16.11 12.17 -12.67
N THR A 306 -16.68 11.20 -11.95
CA THR A 306 -16.51 10.77 -10.55
C THR A 306 -15.19 10.08 -10.17
N CYS A 307 -14.18 10.04 -11.04
CA CYS A 307 -12.92 9.36 -10.74
C CYS A 307 -11.98 10.26 -9.90
N ARG A 308 -11.77 9.89 -8.63
CA ARG A 308 -10.73 10.46 -7.78
C ARG A 308 -9.40 9.84 -8.18
N ILE A 309 -8.61 10.60 -8.94
CA ILE A 309 -7.21 10.28 -9.19
C ILE A 309 -6.43 10.73 -7.95
N CYS A 310 -6.02 9.75 -7.16
CA CYS A 310 -5.25 9.96 -5.94
C CYS A 310 -3.76 9.94 -6.29
N GLY A 311 -3.04 10.99 -5.88
CA GLY A 311 -1.59 10.97 -5.90
C GLY A 311 -1.05 10.27 -4.65
N PRO A 312 0.10 9.58 -4.74
CA PRO A 312 0.88 9.26 -3.54
C PRO A 312 1.41 10.52 -2.87
#